data_AF-A0ABD6N7B4-F1
#
_entry.id   AF-A0ABD6N7B4-F1
#
_cell.length_a   1.000
_cell.length_b   1.000
_cell.length_c   1.000
_cell.angle_alpha   90.00
_cell.angle_beta   90.00
_cell.angle_gamma   90.00
#
_symmetry.space_group_name_H-M   'P 1'
#
loop_
_entity.id
_entity.type
_entity.pdbx_description
1 polymer ?
#
loop_
_entity_poly.entity_id
_entity_poly.type
_entity_poly.pdbx_seq_one_letter_code
_entity_poly.pdbx_strand_id
1 'polypeptide(L)'
;MPARELQERLNSLREQLDRNVPLSEEELAALHEEARQIEAQLKLEEATPDNNLVDGVNLAIERFEADHPDLTATLRSIANSLHSMGI
;
A
#
# COMPACT_ATOMS: atom_id res chain seq x y z
N MET A 1 -17.50 4.37 0.66
CA MET A 1 -17.16 3.37 -0.38
C MET A 1 -15.67 3.07 -0.18
N PRO A 2 -15.31 1.85 0.23
CA PRO A 2 -13.97 1.51 0.69
C PRO A 2 -12.87 1.72 -0.36
N ALA A 3 -13.20 1.55 -1.65
CA ALA A 3 -12.29 1.80 -2.76
C ALA A 3 -11.77 3.25 -2.84
N ARG A 4 -12.63 4.25 -2.56
CA ARG A 4 -12.24 5.67 -2.58
C ARG A 4 -11.22 5.99 -1.48
N GLU A 5 -11.41 5.46 -0.28
CA GLU A 5 -10.47 5.67 0.82
C GLU A 5 -9.11 5.03 0.52
N LEU A 6 -9.08 3.84 -0.07
CA LEU A 6 -7.84 3.20 -0.48
C LEU A 6 -7.08 4.08 -1.50
N GLN A 7 -7.81 4.66 -2.45
CA GLN A 7 -7.25 5.50 -3.49
C GLN A 7 -6.67 6.81 -2.95
N GLU A 8 -7.30 7.41 -1.94
CA GLU A 8 -6.75 8.58 -1.24
C GLU A 8 -5.48 8.22 -0.44
N ARG A 9 -5.46 7.05 0.20
CA ARG A 9 -4.28 6.53 0.94
C ARG A 9 -3.11 6.23 0.01
N LEU A 10 -3.37 5.66 -1.17
CA LEU A 10 -2.34 5.43 -2.21
C LEU A 10 -1.76 6.74 -2.74
N ASN A 11 -2.59 7.76 -2.95
CA ASN A 11 -2.09 9.09 -3.30
C ASN A 11 -1.21 9.67 -2.19
N SER A 12 -1.64 9.55 -0.93
CA SER A 12 -0.87 10.01 0.23
C SER A 12 0.48 9.28 0.34
N LEU A 13 0.52 7.97 0.05
CA LEU A 13 1.76 7.20 -0.01
C LEU A 13 2.70 7.73 -1.10
N ARG A 14 2.19 7.99 -2.31
CA ARG A 14 2.97 8.54 -3.43
C ARG A 14 3.52 9.92 -3.12
N GLU A 15 2.72 10.80 -2.50
CA GLU A 15 3.19 12.11 -2.06
C GLU A 15 4.29 12.02 -0.99
N GLN A 16 4.21 11.03 -0.09
CA GLN A 16 5.27 10.77 0.88
C GLN A 16 6.55 10.28 0.20
N LEU A 17 6.44 9.36 -0.77
CA LEU A 17 7.57 8.87 -1.56
C LEU A 17 8.27 10.00 -2.34
N ASP A 18 7.49 10.94 -2.91
CA ASP A 18 8.02 12.08 -3.67
C ASP A 18 8.77 13.10 -2.81
N ARG A 19 8.46 13.16 -1.50
CA ARG A 19 9.11 14.06 -0.52
C ARG A 19 10.57 13.71 -0.18
N ASN A 20 11.26 12.87 -0.96
CA ASN A 20 12.63 12.41 -0.69
C ASN A 20 12.76 11.74 0.69
N VAL A 21 11.89 10.76 0.97
CA VAL A 21 12.16 9.83 2.08
C VAL A 21 13.47 9.10 1.75
N PRO A 22 14.39 8.90 2.70
CA PRO A 22 15.63 8.16 2.48
C PRO A 22 15.35 6.65 2.37
N LEU A 23 14.59 6.27 1.34
CA LEU A 23 14.34 4.89 0.94
C LEU A 23 15.42 4.45 -0.04
N SER A 24 15.81 3.19 0.04
CA SER A 24 16.65 2.56 -0.97
C SER A 24 15.88 2.45 -2.30
N GLU A 25 16.57 2.43 -3.43
CA GLU A 25 15.92 2.26 -4.75
C GLU A 25 15.06 0.99 -4.82
N GLU A 26 15.49 -0.09 -4.16
CA GLU A 26 14.74 -1.34 -4.05
C GLU A 26 13.44 -1.20 -3.25
N GLU A 27 13.47 -0.44 -2.15
CA GLU A 27 12.32 -0.22 -1.27
C GLU A 27 11.29 0.70 -1.94
N LEU A 28 11.78 1.74 -2.60
CA LEU A 28 10.95 2.65 -3.38
C LEU A 28 10.30 1.90 -4.54
N ALA A 29 11.06 1.07 -5.27
CA ALA A 29 10.53 0.24 -6.34
C ALA A 29 9.48 -0.77 -5.84
N ALA A 30 9.72 -1.42 -4.71
CA ALA A 30 8.77 -2.35 -4.10
C ALA A 30 7.45 -1.65 -3.73
N LEU A 31 7.52 -0.50 -3.05
CA LEU A 31 6.33 0.29 -2.68
C LEU A 31 5.57 0.79 -3.91
N HIS A 32 6.28 1.22 -4.96
CA HIS A 32 5.65 1.66 -6.20
C HIS A 32 4.97 0.50 -6.95
N GLU A 33 5.57 -0.69 -6.90
CA GLU A 33 5.00 -1.89 -7.50
C GLU A 33 3.76 -2.36 -6.74
N GLU A 34 3.82 -2.42 -5.40
CA GLU A 34 2.65 -2.75 -4.58
C GLU A 34 1.52 -1.74 -4.79
N ALA A 35 1.81 -0.44 -4.79
CA ALA A 35 0.81 0.58 -5.05
C ALA A 35 0.13 0.38 -6.43
N ARG A 36 0.90 0.04 -7.47
CA ARG A 36 0.35 -0.27 -8.80
C ARG A 36 -0.48 -1.55 -8.82
N GLN A 37 -0.05 -2.59 -8.13
CA GLN A 37 -0.82 -3.85 -8.04
C GLN A 37 -2.16 -3.60 -7.35
N ILE A 38 -2.16 -2.82 -6.26
CA ILE A 38 -3.38 -2.44 -5.55
C ILE A 38 -4.28 -1.60 -6.47
N GLU A 39 -3.76 -0.60 -7.18
CA GLU A 39 -4.55 0.20 -8.14
C GLU A 39 -5.11 -0.65 -9.29
N ALA A 40 -4.34 -1.64 -9.77
CA ALA A 40 -4.78 -2.56 -10.81
C ALA A 40 -5.91 -3.45 -10.30
N GLN A 41 -5.80 -4.00 -9.08
CA GLN A 41 -6.84 -4.77 -8.43
C GLN A 41 -8.09 -3.95 -8.12
N LEU A 42 -7.91 -2.70 -7.68
CA LEU A 42 -9.01 -1.76 -7.46
C LEU A 42 -9.76 -1.49 -8.78
N LYS A 43 -9.05 -1.34 -9.89
CA LYS A 43 -9.69 -1.25 -11.22
C LYS A 43 -10.32 -2.57 -11.69
N LEU A 44 -9.83 -3.68 -11.17
CA LEU A 44 -10.32 -5.05 -11.41
C LEU A 44 -11.40 -5.48 -10.39
N GLU A 45 -11.95 -4.54 -9.58
CA GLU A 45 -12.89 -4.68 -8.43
C GLU A 45 -14.10 -5.64 -8.57
N GLU A 46 -14.22 -6.41 -9.64
CA GLU A 46 -15.30 -7.38 -9.85
C GLU A 46 -14.85 -8.86 -9.94
N ALA A 47 -13.56 -9.20 -9.95
CA ALA A 47 -13.14 -10.57 -10.33
C ALA A 47 -12.62 -11.49 -9.22
N THR A 48 -11.71 -11.08 -8.33
CA THR A 48 -11.17 -12.00 -7.29
C THR A 48 -10.36 -11.28 -6.21
N PRO A 49 -10.56 -11.58 -4.92
CA PRO A 49 -9.64 -11.14 -3.86
C PRO A 49 -8.34 -11.96 -3.91
N ASP A 50 -7.20 -11.33 -4.23
CA ASP A 50 -5.88 -11.93 -3.95
C ASP A 50 -5.47 -11.62 -2.50
N ASN A 51 -5.62 -12.61 -1.63
CA ASN A 51 -5.12 -12.59 -0.25
C ASN A 51 -3.61 -12.24 -0.17
N ASN A 52 -2.88 -12.48 -1.25
CA ASN A 52 -1.43 -12.27 -1.33
C ASN A 52 -1.02 -10.79 -1.28
N LEU A 53 -1.92 -9.85 -1.61
CA LEU A 53 -1.61 -8.42 -1.52
C LEU A 53 -1.60 -7.93 -0.07
N VAL A 54 -2.52 -8.40 0.76
CA VAL A 54 -2.51 -8.06 2.19
C VAL A 54 -1.25 -8.60 2.85
N ASP A 55 -0.82 -9.81 2.48
CA ASP A 55 0.44 -10.39 2.95
C ASP A 55 1.66 -9.55 2.52
N GLY A 56 1.71 -9.07 1.26
CA GLY A 56 2.79 -8.18 0.78
C GLY A 56 2.85 -6.85 1.54
N VAL A 57 1.71 -6.19 1.69
CA VAL A 57 1.61 -4.92 2.43
C VAL A 57 2.00 -5.11 3.91
N ASN A 58 1.62 -6.24 4.53
CA ASN A 58 2.05 -6.54 5.91
C ASN A 58 3.56 -6.76 6.02
N LEU A 59 4.18 -7.44 5.06
CA LEU A 59 5.64 -7.60 5.04
C LEU A 59 6.35 -6.24 4.87
N ALA A 60 5.82 -5.34 4.04
CA ALA A 60 6.31 -3.98 3.91
C ALA A 60 6.18 -3.22 5.24
N ILE A 61 5.04 -3.31 5.93
CA ILE A 61 4.82 -2.72 7.27
C ILE A 61 5.90 -3.19 8.25
N GLU A 62 6.13 -4.50 8.36
CA GLU A 62 7.13 -5.05 9.28
C GLU A 62 8.54 -4.56 8.97
N ARG A 63 8.87 -4.40 7.68
CA ARG A 63 10.19 -3.94 7.23
C ARG A 63 10.41 -2.45 7.46
N PHE A 64 9.35 -1.64 7.29
CA PHE A 64 9.42 -0.19 7.41
C PHE A 64 9.09 0.33 8.82
N GLU A 65 8.55 -0.49 9.74
CA GLU A 65 8.14 -0.04 11.08
C GLU A 65 9.31 0.56 11.89
N ALA A 66 10.52 0.01 11.73
CA ALA A 66 11.70 0.47 12.46
C ALA A 66 12.30 1.78 11.90
N ASP A 67 12.33 1.91 10.57
CA ASP A 67 13.03 3.00 9.88
C ASP A 67 12.10 4.15 9.44
N HIS A 68 10.82 3.85 9.19
CA HIS A 68 9.85 4.79 8.60
C HIS A 68 8.44 4.65 9.22
N PRO A 69 8.22 5.19 10.43
CA PRO A 69 6.93 5.10 11.13
C PRO A 69 5.77 5.79 10.38
N ASP A 70 6.02 6.90 9.68
CA ASP A 70 5.01 7.60 8.86
C ASP A 70 4.52 6.75 7.67
N LEU A 71 5.44 6.08 6.96
CA LEU A 71 5.09 5.18 5.87
C LEU A 71 4.31 3.97 6.39
N THR A 72 4.71 3.45 7.54
CA THR A 72 4.06 2.32 8.21
C THR A 72 2.60 2.64 8.58
N ALA A 73 2.32 3.87 9.05
CA ALA A 73 0.95 4.31 9.32
C ALA A 73 0.08 4.34 8.04
N THR A 74 0.68 4.74 6.92
CA THR A 74 0.02 4.77 5.61
C THR A 74 -0.24 3.36 5.08
N LEU A 75 0.76 2.47 5.15
CA LEU A 75 0.63 1.07 4.74
C LEU A 75 -0.38 0.31 5.59
N ARG A 76 -0.39 0.51 6.91
CA ARG A 76 -1.38 -0.09 7.82
C ARG A 76 -2.80 0.37 7.49
N SER A 77 -2.95 1.62 7.06
CA SER A 77 -4.22 2.13 6.56
C SER A 77 -4.62 1.43 5.24
N ILE A 78 -3.68 1.23 4.31
CA ILE A 78 -3.92 0.49 3.07
C ILE A 78 -4.35 -0.96 3.36
N ALA A 79 -3.64 -1.67 4.24
CA ALA A 79 -3.97 -3.04 4.65
C ALA A 79 -5.37 -3.15 5.28
N ASN A 80 -5.75 -2.21 6.15
CA ASN A 80 -7.10 -2.17 6.73
C ASN A 80 -8.18 -1.94 5.66
N SER A 81 -7.91 -1.10 4.67
CA SER A 81 -8.84 -0.87 3.56
C SER A 81 -8.98 -2.11 2.68
N LEU A 82 -7.89 -2.82 2.39
CA LEU A 82 -7.91 -4.11 1.68
C LEU A 82 -8.72 -5.16 2.45
N HIS A 83 -8.43 -5.32 3.75
CA HIS A 83 -9.15 -6.24 4.63
C HIS A 83 -10.65 -5.93 4.70
N SER A 84 -11.01 -4.64 4.76
CA SER A 84 -12.41 -4.20 4.76
C SER A 84 -13.14 -4.48 3.44
N MET A 85 -12.42 -4.74 2.34
CA MET A 85 -12.97 -5.17 1.06
C MET A 85 -13.05 -6.70 0.94
N GLY A 86 -12.60 -7.44 1.95
CA GLY A 86 -12.56 -8.92 1.94
C GLY A 86 -11.41 -9.50 1.12
N ILE A 87 -10.36 -8.70 0.93
CA ILE A 87 -9.09 -9.07 0.28
C ILE A 87 -8.05 -9.30 1.37
#